data_AF-A0A7S0ZS38-F1
#
_entry.id   AF-A0A7S0ZS38-F1
#
_cell.length_a   1.000
_cell.length_b   1.000
_cell.length_c   1.000
_cell.angle_alpha   90.00
_cell.angle_beta   90.00
_cell.angle_gamma   90.00
#
_symmetry.space_group_name_H-M   'P 1'
#
loop_
_entity.id
_entity.type
_entity.pdbx_description
1 polymer ?
#
loop_
_entity_poly.entity_id
_entity_poly.type
_entity_poly.pdbx_seq_one_letter_code
_entity_poly.pdbx_strand_id
1 'polypeptide(L)'
;GAFAMQFPLKPWIASRSLCSIGRGRVWHMAAAPPPLVICGPSGVGKGTLIDRLMKKFPGHFGFSVSHTTRAPRPGEIDGKHYHFTDMNSMQAQVAAGDFLEHANV
;
A
#
# COMPACT_ATOMS: atom_id res chain seq x y z
N GLY A 1 -19.34 2.95 6.44
CA GLY A 1 -18.42 3.51 5.45
C GLY A 1 -17.62 2.39 4.84
N ALA A 2 -17.57 2.31 3.51
CA ALA A 2 -16.83 1.27 2.82
C ALA A 2 -15.31 1.55 2.83
N PHE A 3 -14.52 0.49 2.73
CA PHE A 3 -13.06 0.51 2.75
C PHE A 3 -12.50 -0.43 1.68
N ALA A 4 -11.43 -0.02 0.99
CA ALA A 4 -10.70 -0.90 0.08
C ALA A 4 -9.20 -0.63 0.10
N MET A 5 -8.40 -1.69 -0.01
CA MET A 5 -6.95 -1.62 -0.13
C MET A 5 -6.53 -1.78 -1.59
N GLN A 6 -5.70 -0.86 -2.05
CA GLN A 6 -5.03 -0.93 -3.34
C GLN A 6 -3.53 -0.91 -3.10
N PHE A 7 -2.76 -1.83 -3.69
CA PHE A 7 -1.33 -1.61 -3.83
C PHE A 7 -1.11 -0.58 -4.94
N PRO A 8 -0.15 0.35 -4.82
CA PRO A 8 0.21 1.18 -5.95
C PRO A 8 0.61 0.27 -7.12
N LEU A 9 -0.22 0.24 -8.18
CA LEU A 9 -0.01 -0.54 -9.40
C LEU A 9 1.17 -0.03 -10.26
N LYS A 10 2.08 0.78 -9.69
CA LYS A 10 3.28 1.28 -10.40
C LYS A 10 4.51 0.46 -10.00
N PRO A 11 5.33 0.02 -10.97
CA PRO A 11 6.44 -0.90 -10.71
C PRO A 11 7.56 -0.16 -9.98
N TRP A 12 7.49 -0.12 -8.65
CA TRP A 12 8.62 0.28 -7.81
C TRP A 12 9.78 -0.74 -7.88
N ILE A 13 9.57 -1.85 -8.60
CA ILE A 13 10.51 -2.96 -8.81
C ILE A 13 11.50 -2.70 -9.98
N ALA A 14 11.43 -1.54 -10.64
CA ALA A 14 12.32 -1.20 -11.76
C ALA A 14 13.51 -0.32 -11.35
N SER A 15 14.30 -0.74 -10.37
CA SER A 15 15.70 -0.28 -10.25
C SER A 15 16.59 -1.48 -9.96
N ARG A 16 16.84 -2.25 -11.02
CA ARG A 16 17.83 -3.34 -11.01
C ARG A 16 19.16 -2.75 -11.42
N SER A 17 20.08 -2.65 -10.45
CA SER A 17 21.50 -2.47 -10.74
C SER A 17 21.95 -3.64 -11.63
N LEU A 18 22.47 -3.32 -12.82
CA LEU A 18 23.10 -4.30 -13.70
C LEU A 18 24.41 -4.76 -13.05
N CYS A 19 24.43 -5.95 -12.46
CA CYS A 19 25.68 -6.67 -12.21
C CYS A 19 25.82 -7.74 -13.28
N SER A 20 26.62 -7.46 -14.32
CA SER A 20 26.97 -8.46 -15.32
C SER A 20 28.14 -9.30 -14.82
N ILE A 21 27.88 -10.55 -14.44
CA ILE A 21 28.92 -11.57 -14.33
C ILE A 21 28.59 -12.66 -15.35
N GLY A 22 29.61 -13.00 -16.15
CA GLY A 22 29.48 -13.73 -17.40
C GLY A 22 28.99 -15.17 -17.28
N ARG A 23 28.50 -15.65 -18.44
CA ARG A 23 28.11 -17.01 -18.82
C ARG A 23 26.84 -17.56 -18.14
N GLY A 24 25.77 -17.62 -18.95
CA GLY A 24 24.50 -18.28 -18.64
C GLY A 24 23.44 -17.29 -18.13
N ARG A 25 22.58 -16.79 -19.03
CA ARG A 25 21.46 -15.91 -18.67
C ARG A 25 20.37 -16.69 -17.94
N VAL A 26 20.55 -16.91 -16.63
CA VAL A 26 19.44 -17.14 -15.72
C VAL A 26 19.13 -15.78 -15.11
N TRP A 27 18.00 -15.19 -15.51
CA TRP A 27 17.48 -14.01 -14.85
C TRP A 27 17.06 -14.42 -13.44
N HIS A 28 17.94 -14.27 -12.45
CA HIS A 28 17.47 -14.14 -11.08
C HIS A 28 16.74 -12.80 -11.02
N MET A 29 15.44 -12.85 -11.30
CA MET A 29 14.57 -11.81 -10.83
C MET A 29 14.70 -11.82 -9.31
N ALA A 30 15.61 -11.01 -8.74
CA ALA A 30 15.56 -10.67 -7.32
C ALA A 30 14.10 -10.35 -7.02
N ALA A 31 13.42 -11.27 -6.32
CA ALA A 31 12.00 -11.15 -6.09
C ALA A 31 11.80 -9.84 -5.35
N ALA A 32 10.73 -9.12 -5.69
CA ALA A 32 10.36 -7.95 -4.89
C ALA A 32 10.27 -8.39 -3.41
N PRO A 33 10.74 -7.56 -2.47
CA PRO A 33 10.61 -7.90 -1.06
C PRO A 33 9.13 -8.17 -0.76
N PRO A 34 8.82 -9.23 -0.01
CA PRO A 34 7.43 -9.57 0.30
C PRO A 34 6.77 -8.43 1.08
N PRO A 35 5.46 -8.20 0.90
CA PRO A 35 4.74 -7.19 1.65
C PRO A 35 4.71 -7.54 3.15
N LEU A 36 4.86 -6.53 4.00
CA LEU A 36 4.72 -6.66 5.45
C LEU A 36 3.31 -6.24 5.88
N VAL A 37 2.58 -7.14 6.52
CA VAL A 37 1.21 -6.88 7.00
C VAL A 37 1.22 -6.77 8.53
N ILE A 38 0.70 -5.67 9.06
CA ILE A 38 0.57 -5.42 10.50
C ILE A 38 -0.92 -5.43 10.87
N CYS A 39 -1.34 -6.46 11.61
CA CYS A 39 -2.74 -6.69 12.00
C CYS A 39 -2.95 -6.52 13.52
N GLY A 40 -4.18 -6.20 13.92
CA GLY A 40 -4.58 -6.06 15.33
C GLY A 40 -5.80 -5.15 15.52
N PRO A 41 -6.48 -5.18 16.68
CA PRO A 41 -7.71 -4.41 16.91
C PRO A 41 -7.48 -2.89 16.88
N SER A 42 -8.56 -2.11 16.81
CA SER A 42 -8.47 -0.65 16.87
C SER A 42 -7.86 -0.20 18.21
N GLY A 43 -7.02 0.83 18.20
CA GLY A 43 -6.40 1.39 19.42
C GLY A 43 -5.09 0.73 19.89
N VAL A 44 -4.66 -0.41 19.35
CA VAL A 44 -3.42 -1.09 19.79
C VAL A 44 -2.10 -0.42 19.35
N GLY A 45 -2.18 0.71 18.63
CA GLY A 45 -0.99 1.46 18.21
C GLY A 45 -0.32 1.00 16.91
N LYS A 46 -1.04 0.30 16.01
CA LYS A 46 -0.51 -0.11 14.69
C LYS A 46 0.09 1.06 13.90
N GLY A 47 -0.63 2.18 13.83
CA GLY A 47 -0.14 3.40 13.17
C GLY A 47 1.16 3.92 13.79
N THR A 48 1.24 3.94 15.12
CA THR A 48 2.46 4.31 15.85
C THR A 48 3.65 3.40 15.52
N LEU A 49 3.42 2.09 15.37
CA LEU A 49 4.46 1.13 14.99
C LEU A 49 4.93 1.38 13.55
N ILE A 50 4.00 1.58 12.61
CA ILE A 50 4.28 1.90 11.21
C ILE A 50 5.10 3.20 11.14
N ASP A 51 4.70 4.26 11.84
CA ASP A 51 5.41 5.53 11.87
C ASP A 51 6.84 5.38 12.39
N ARG A 52 7.05 4.58 13.44
CA ARG A 52 8.39 4.29 13.96
C ARG A 52 9.23 3.50 12.96
N LEU A 53 8.64 2.55 12.27
CA LEU A 53 9.32 1.71 11.29
C LEU A 53 9.75 2.52 10.05
N MET A 54 8.87 3.39 9.55
CA MET A 54 9.17 4.34 8.46
C MET A 54 10.28 5.33 8.84
N LYS A 55 10.26 5.85 10.08
CA LYS A 55 11.31 6.77 10.58
C LYS A 55 12.66 6.07 10.80
N LYS A 56 12.66 4.83 11.29
CA LYS A 56 13.88 4.09 11.59
C LYS A 56 14.59 3.59 10.33
N PHE A 57 13.85 3.29 9.27
CA PHE A 57 14.38 2.76 8.02
C PHE A 57 13.91 3.61 6.81
N PRO A 58 14.41 4.85 6.69
CA PRO A 58 14.00 5.74 5.61
C PRO A 58 14.36 5.13 4.24
N GLY A 59 13.42 5.12 3.31
CA GLY A 59 13.61 4.60 1.94
C GLY A 59 13.49 3.08 1.79
N HIS A 60 13.31 2.32 2.87
CA HIS A 60 13.13 0.87 2.81
C HIS A 60 11.66 0.44 2.69
N PHE A 61 10.74 1.25 3.18
CA PHE A 61 9.32 0.93 3.26
C PHE A 61 8.48 1.99 2.55
N GLY A 62 7.47 1.52 1.81
CA GLY A 62 6.35 2.33 1.34
C GLY A 62 5.10 1.95 2.14
N PHE A 63 4.28 2.94 2.49
CA PHE A 63 3.00 2.69 3.15
C PHE A 63 1.89 2.62 2.10
N SER A 64 1.04 1.59 2.21
CA SER A 64 -0.14 1.44 1.33
C SER A 64 -1.32 2.21 1.92
N VAL A 65 -1.72 3.29 1.24
CA VAL A 65 -2.83 4.15 1.66
C VAL A 65 -4.13 3.59 1.06
N SER A 66 -5.09 3.28 1.92
CA SER A 66 -6.36 2.66 1.51
C SER A 66 -7.40 3.70 1.12
N HIS A 67 -8.42 3.29 0.36
CA HIS A 67 -9.56 4.13 -0.01
C HIS A 67 -10.70 3.99 1.01
N THR A 68 -11.45 5.07 1.24
CA THR A 68 -12.67 5.04 2.06
C THR A 68 -13.73 6.01 1.55
N THR A 69 -15.00 5.65 1.77
CA THR A 69 -16.16 6.48 1.39
C THR A 69 -16.71 7.35 2.51
N ARG A 70 -16.17 7.22 3.73
CA ARG A 70 -16.54 8.12 4.82
C ARG A 70 -15.87 9.48 4.63
N ALA A 71 -16.48 10.52 5.18
CA ALA A 71 -15.83 11.82 5.27
C ALA A 71 -14.56 11.78 6.15
N PRO A 72 -13.55 12.62 5.85
CA PRO A 72 -12.38 12.80 6.71
C PRO A 72 -12.79 13.36 8.06
N ARG A 73 -12.18 12.86 9.14
CA ARG A 73 -12.31 13.42 10.49
C ARG A 73 -11.35 14.60 10.66
N PRO A 74 -11.58 15.50 11.63
CA PRO A 74 -10.64 16.58 11.93
C PRO A 74 -9.23 16.03 12.18
N GLY A 75 -8.25 16.55 11.44
CA GLY A 75 -6.84 16.12 11.51
C GLY A 75 -6.44 15.01 10.53
N GLU A 76 -7.38 14.40 9.82
CA GLU A 76 -7.06 13.46 8.75
C GLU A 76 -6.71 14.21 7.45
N ILE A 77 -5.79 13.61 6.69
CA ILE A 77 -5.22 14.18 5.47
C ILE A 77 -5.39 13.16 4.35
N ASP A 78 -6.00 13.61 3.26
CA ASP A 78 -6.17 12.83 2.02
C ASP A 78 -4.83 12.41 1.42
N GLY A 79 -4.75 11.18 0.93
CA GLY A 79 -3.52 10.59 0.38
C GLY A 79 -2.44 10.24 1.41
N LYS A 80 -2.67 10.53 2.71
CA LYS A 80 -1.79 10.10 3.80
C LYS A 80 -2.44 9.07 4.71
N HIS A 81 -3.67 9.35 5.16
CA HIS A 81 -4.41 8.46 6.05
C HIS A 81 -5.29 7.52 5.25
N TYR A 82 -6.06 8.11 4.32
CA TYR A 82 -6.89 7.42 3.35
C TYR A 82 -6.93 8.24 2.06
N HIS A 83 -7.29 7.60 0.97
CA HIS A 83 -7.88 8.26 -0.19
C HIS A 83 -9.38 8.37 0.05
N PHE A 84 -9.85 9.59 0.31
CA PHE A 84 -11.26 9.86 0.54
C PHE A 84 -11.95 9.98 -0.82
N THR A 85 -12.80 9.00 -1.14
CA THR A 85 -13.51 8.91 -2.43
C THR A 85 -15.01 8.84 -2.21
N ASP A 86 -15.81 9.09 -3.24
CA ASP A 86 -17.24 8.81 -3.21
C ASP A 86 -17.55 7.33 -3.49
N MET A 87 -18.77 6.92 -3.15
CA MET A 87 -19.22 5.52 -3.28
C MET A 87 -19.30 5.05 -4.72
N ASN A 88 -19.68 5.90 -5.66
CA ASN A 88 -19.84 5.52 -7.07
C ASN A 88 -18.46 5.25 -7.70
N SER A 89 -17.49 6.13 -7.44
CA SER A 89 -16.10 5.96 -7.89
C SER A 89 -15.47 4.70 -7.31
N MET A 90 -15.69 4.43 -6.01
CA MET A 90 -15.17 3.22 -5.38
C MET A 90 -15.80 1.95 -5.97
N GLN A 91 -17.11 1.94 -6.22
CA GLN A 91 -17.78 0.79 -6.84
C GLN A 91 -17.30 0.54 -8.27
N ALA A 92 -17.07 1.60 -9.05
CA ALA A 92 -16.52 1.48 -10.39
C ALA A 92 -15.10 0.86 -10.38
N GLN A 93 -14.25 1.28 -9.45
CA GLN A 93 -12.89 0.72 -9.28
C GLN A 93 -12.91 -0.72 -8.76
N VAL A 94 -13.84 -1.07 -7.87
CA VAL A 94 -14.06 -2.47 -7.45
C VAL A 94 -14.46 -3.32 -8.65
N ALA A 95 -15.39 -2.84 -9.49
CA ALA A 95 -15.82 -3.55 -10.70
C ALA A 95 -14.70 -3.69 -11.74
N ALA A 96 -13.77 -2.74 -11.79
CA ALA A 96 -12.59 -2.78 -12.65
C ALA A 96 -11.49 -3.74 -12.15
N GLY A 97 -11.58 -4.25 -10.92
CA GLY A 97 -10.56 -5.12 -10.33
C GLY A 97 -9.33 -4.37 -9.82
N ASP A 98 -9.48 -3.07 -9.52
CA ASP A 98 -8.37 -2.21 -9.11
C ASP A 98 -7.93 -2.41 -7.65
N PHE A 99 -8.74 -3.08 -6.83
CA PHE A 99 -8.50 -3.31 -5.40
C PHE A 99 -8.10 -4.75 -5.09
N LEU A 100 -7.20 -4.92 -4.13
CA LEU A 100 -6.82 -6.24 -3.61
C LEU A 100 -7.89 -6.80 -2.67
N GLU A 101 -8.49 -5.93 -1.85
CA GLU A 101 -9.53 -6.29 -0.89
C GLU A 101 -10.48 -5.11 -0.71
N HIS A 102 -11.77 -5.39 -0.53
CA HIS A 102 -12.77 -4.39 -0.16
C HIS A 102 -13.76 -4.93 0.89
N ALA A 103 -14.25 -4.05 1.75
CA ALA A 103 -15.24 -4.37 2.79
C ALA A 103 -16.24 -3.21 2.97
N ASN A 104 -17.47 -3.56 3.34
CA ASN A 104 -18.47 -2.59 3.74
C ASN A 104 -18.71 -2.73 5.25
N VAL A 105 -18.53 -1.64 5.99
CA VAL A 105 -18.54 -1.61 7.47
C VAL A 105 -19.42 -0.50 7.98
#